data_AF-A0A1Z8WTB3-F1
#
_entry.id   AF-A0A1Z8WTB3-F1
#
_cell.length_a   1.000
_cell.length_b   1.000
_cell.length_c   1.000
_cell.angle_alpha   90.00
_cell.angle_beta   90.00
_cell.angle_gamma   90.00
#
_symmetry.space_group_name_H-M   'P 1'
#
loop_
_entity.id
_entity.type
_entity.pdbx_description
1 polymer ?
#
loop_
_entity_poly.entity_id
_entity_poly.type
_entity_poly.pdbx_seq_one_letter_code
_entity_poly.pdbx_strand_id
1 'polypeptide(L)' 'MSTPVKAINRKKSTKRFDFRVTTNPTSHQAGANTVTIHSKDYDTSGRGYSFQANEVPGTVTMSVKEAKALYNFIGKTLNY' A
#
# COMPACT_ATOMS: atom_id res chain seq x y z
N MET A 1 30.42 -10.84 7.39
CA MET A 1 29.10 -11.42 7.72
C MET A 1 28.03 -10.41 7.36
N SER A 2 27.27 -10.66 6.29
CA SER A 2 26.14 -9.82 5.87
C SER A 2 24.96 -10.08 6.79
N THR A 3 24.38 -9.02 7.34
CA THR A 3 23.16 -9.09 8.16
C THR A 3 22.06 -9.77 7.34
N PRO A 4 21.40 -10.83 7.85
CA PRO A 4 20.31 -11.45 7.13
C PRO A 4 19.21 -10.41 6.95
N VAL A 5 18.92 -10.05 5.69
CA VAL A 5 17.82 -9.14 5.36
C VAL A 5 16.55 -9.84 5.83
N LYS A 6 15.85 -9.26 6.80
CA LYS A 6 14.68 -9.88 7.42
C LYS A 6 13.47 -9.76 6.48
N ALA A 7 12.74 -10.85 6.30
CA ALA A 7 11.42 -10.81 5.66
C ALA A 7 10.48 -9.87 6.43
N ILE A 8 9.69 -9.07 5.70
CA ILE A 8 8.75 -8.11 6.27
C ILE A 8 7.34 -8.61 5.98
N ASN A 9 6.47 -8.61 6.99
CA ASN A 9 5.04 -8.71 6.83
C ASN A 9 4.40 -7.71 7.80
N ARG A 10 4.08 -6.52 7.29
CA ARG A 10 3.55 -5.42 8.10
C ARG A 10 2.21 -4.98 7.54
N LYS A 11 1.32 -4.61 8.45
CA LYS A 11 0.02 -4.04 8.13
C LYS A 11 -0.19 -2.75 8.91
N LYS A 12 -0.85 -1.77 8.30
CA LYS A 12 -1.27 -0.54 8.97
C LYS A 12 -2.66 -0.20 8.49
N SER A 13 -3.55 0.09 9.42
CA SER A 13 -4.92 0.49 9.12
C SER A 13 -5.13 1.94 9.51
N THR A 14 -5.89 2.67 8.70
CA THR A 14 -6.33 4.04 8.97
C THR A 14 -7.85 4.10 8.80
N LYS A 15 -8.46 5.27 9.02
CA LYS A 15 -9.90 5.43 8.76
C LYS A 15 -10.26 5.21 7.28
N ARG A 16 -9.34 5.48 6.34
CA ARG A 16 -9.60 5.45 4.88
C ARG A 16 -8.94 4.31 4.13
N PHE A 17 -7.87 3.75 4.68
CA PHE A 17 -7.02 2.80 3.95
C PHE A 17 -6.49 1.70 4.86
N ASP A 18 -6.38 0.51 4.29
CA ASP A 18 -5.58 -0.60 4.80
C ASP A 18 -4.34 -0.77 3.93
N PHE A 19 -3.18 -0.76 4.58
CA PHE A 19 -1.89 -0.97 3.97
C PHE A 19 -1.32 -2.31 4.40
N ARG A 20 -0.75 -3.05 3.45
CA ARG A 20 0.02 -4.27 3.72
C ARG A 20 1.32 -4.24 2.92
N VAL A 21 2.42 -4.63 3.55
CA VAL A 21 3.73 -4.80 2.91
C VAL A 21 4.24 -6.20 3.22
N THR A 22 4.56 -6.95 2.18
CA THR A 22 5.21 -8.26 2.28
C THR A 22 6.53 -8.21 1.52
N THR A 23 7.63 -8.65 2.12
CA THR A 23 8.92 -8.83 1.43
C THR A 23 9.52 -10.18 1.75
N ASN A 24 10.05 -10.83 0.72
CA ASN A 24 10.89 -12.00 0.84
C ASN A 24 12.28 -11.68 0.25
N PRO A 25 13.32 -11.62 1.10
CA PRO A 25 14.67 -11.22 0.70
C PRO A 25 15.35 -12.20 -0.28
N THR A 26 14.91 -13.47 -0.33
CA THR A 26 15.51 -14.51 -1.16
C THR A 26 14.68 -14.83 -2.41
N SER A 27 13.43 -14.36 -2.49
CA SER A 27 12.56 -14.63 -3.64
C SER A 27 12.52 -13.44 -4.61
N HIS A 28 12.84 -13.73 -5.86
CA HIS A 28 12.75 -12.81 -7.00
C HIS A 28 11.44 -12.96 -7.80
N GLN A 29 10.53 -13.82 -7.33
CA GLN A 29 9.27 -14.09 -8.03
C GLN A 29 8.31 -12.90 -7.94
N ALA A 30 7.47 -12.75 -8.96
CA ALA A 30 6.35 -11.81 -8.93
C ALA A 30 5.46 -12.11 -7.71
N GLY A 31 5.00 -11.07 -7.01
CA GLY A 31 4.17 -11.23 -5.81
C GLY A 31 4.92 -11.46 -4.49
N ALA A 32 6.22 -11.80 -4.52
CA ALA A 32 6.99 -12.07 -3.30
C ALA A 32 7.35 -10.79 -2.50
N ASN A 33 7.36 -9.64 -3.18
CA ASN A 33 7.75 -8.35 -2.63
C ASN A 33 6.73 -7.28 -3.03
N THR A 34 5.62 -7.20 -2.30
CA THR A 34 4.46 -6.38 -2.67
C THR A 34 4.02 -5.42 -1.58
N VAL A 35 3.42 -4.34 -2.05
CA VAL A 35 2.63 -3.40 -1.25
C VAL A 35 1.20 -3.47 -1.78
N THR A 36 0.25 -3.68 -0.88
CA THR A 36 -1.18 -3.63 -1.17
C THR A 36 -1.80 -2.48 -0.40
N ILE A 37 -2.54 -1.64 -1.11
CA ILE A 37 -3.33 -0.54 -0.57
C ILE A 37 -4.78 -0.85 -0.90
N HIS A 38 -5.61 -0.95 0.12
CA HIS A 38 -7.04 -1.12 -0.01
C HIS A 38 -7.71 0.15 0.54
N SER A 39 -8.49 0.84 -0.29
CA SER A 39 -9.38 1.88 0.23
C SER A 39 -10.53 1.23 0.98
N LYS A 40 -10.96 1.81 2.09
CA LYS A 40 -12.13 1.35 2.84
C LYS A 40 -13.40 1.93 2.27
N ASP A 41 -14.46 1.15 2.38
CA ASP A 41 -15.80 1.52 1.93
C ASP A 41 -16.37 2.73 2.67
N TYR A 42 -17.39 3.33 2.07
CA TYR A 42 -18.09 4.49 2.59
C TYR A 42 -18.60 4.23 4.02
N ASP A 43 -18.15 5.02 4.99
CA ASP A 43 -18.76 5.05 6.31
C ASP A 43 -20.14 5.72 6.18
N THR A 44 -21.19 4.90 6.14
CA THR A 44 -22.59 5.35 5.98
C THR A 44 -23.13 6.08 7.21
N SER A 45 -22.37 6.17 8.31
CA SER A 45 -22.83 6.72 9.58
C SER A 45 -22.45 8.18 9.84
N GLY A 46 -21.65 8.84 8.99
CA GLY A 46 -21.43 10.29 9.11
C GLY A 46 -20.29 10.88 8.26
N ARG A 47 -20.61 11.96 7.52
CA ARG A 47 -19.72 12.81 6.70
C ARG A 47 -18.60 12.01 6.02
N GLY A 48 -19.01 11.17 5.07
CA GLY A 48 -18.17 10.22 4.35
C GLY A 48 -17.03 10.87 3.54
N TYR A 49 -16.06 10.04 3.18
CA TYR A 49 -14.94 10.44 2.32
C TYR A 49 -15.30 10.17 0.86
N SER A 50 -14.85 11.05 -0.04
CA SER A 50 -15.25 11.12 -1.44
C SER A 50 -14.76 9.92 -2.26
N PHE A 51 -15.46 8.81 -2.16
CA PHE A 51 -15.57 7.84 -3.25
C PHE A 51 -16.94 8.12 -3.89
N GLN A 52 -17.05 8.07 -5.22
CA GLN A 52 -18.39 8.15 -5.81
C GLN A 52 -19.22 7.00 -5.21
N ALA A 53 -20.47 7.25 -4.83
CA ALA A 53 -21.30 6.29 -4.08
C ALA A 53 -21.55 4.94 -4.79
N ASN A 54 -21.03 4.78 -6.03
CA ASN A 54 -21.11 3.59 -6.86
C ASN A 54 -19.72 3.03 -7.25
N GLU A 55 -18.63 3.55 -6.70
CA GLU A 55 -17.28 3.02 -6.89
C GLU A 55 -16.95 2.01 -5.80
N VAL A 56 -16.73 0.76 -6.19
CA VAL A 56 -16.24 -0.30 -5.30
C VAL A 56 -14.88 0.12 -4.74
N PRO A 57 -14.61 -0.05 -3.43
CA PRO A 57 -13.32 0.30 -2.87
C PRO A 57 -12.19 -0.38 -3.62
N GLY A 58 -11.30 0.43 -4.20
CA GLY A 58 -10.20 -0.03 -5.02
C GLY A 58 -9.11 -0.73 -4.20
N THR A 59 -8.59 -1.82 -4.75
CA THR A 59 -7.36 -2.44 -4.25
C THR A 59 -6.25 -2.24 -5.27
N VAL A 60 -5.18 -1.60 -4.85
CA VAL A 60 -3.97 -1.43 -5.66
C VAL A 60 -2.89 -2.32 -5.06
N THR A 61 -2.36 -3.22 -5.88
CA THR A 61 -1.19 -4.03 -5.53
C THR A 61 -0.05 -3.69 -6.48
N MET A 62 1.12 -3.42 -5.91
CA MET A 62 2.33 -3.08 -6.66
C MET A 62 3.54 -3.74 -6.01
N SER A 63 4.66 -3.85 -6.72
CA SER A 63 5.92 -4.27 -6.13
C SER A 63 6.43 -3.23 -5.13
N VAL A 64 7.26 -3.67 -4.18
CA VAL A 64 7.92 -2.74 -3.22
C VAL A 64 8.79 -1.70 -3.94
N LYS A 65 9.35 -2.04 -5.12
CA LYS A 65 10.12 -1.10 -5.93
C LYS A 65 9.23 0.00 -6.53
N GLU A 66 8.10 -0.38 -7.11
CA GLU A 66 7.12 0.56 -7.65
C GLU A 66 6.53 1.45 -6.55
N ALA A 67 6.21 0.89 -5.38
CA ALA A 67 5.74 1.66 -4.24
C ALA A 67 6.74 2.73 -3.79
N LYS A 68 8.04 2.40 -3.77
CA LYS A 68 9.10 3.37 -3.47
C LYS A 68 9.22 4.44 -4.55
N ALA A 69 9.12 4.05 -5.83
CA ALA A 69 9.14 4.99 -6.95
C ALA A 69 7.96 5.97 -6.87
N LEU A 70 6.76 5.46 -6.60
CA LEU A 70 5.54 6.27 -6.42
C LEU A 70 5.67 7.22 -5.24
N TYR A 71 6.12 6.74 -4.07
CA TYR A 71 6.35 7.58 -2.90
C TYR A 71 7.33 8.72 -3.21
N ASN A 72 8.46 8.40 -3.85
CA ASN A 72 9.45 9.40 -4.23
C ASN A 72 8.90 10.40 -5.26
N PHE A 73 8.12 9.93 -6.24
CA PHE A 73 7.48 10.81 -7.22
C PHE A 73 6.51 11.77 -6.55
N ILE A 74 5.58 11.26 -5.72
CA ILE A 74 4.60 12.07 -5.00
C ILE A 74 5.30 13.08 -4.08
N GLY A 75 6.23 12.62 -3.23
CA GLY A 75 6.91 13.50 -2.28
C GLY A 75 7.76 14.59 -2.96
N LYS A 76 8.44 14.28 -4.07
CA LYS A 76 9.27 15.26 -4.79
C LYS A 76 8.48 16.18 -5.72
N THR A 77 7.37 15.70 -6.28
CA THR A 77 6.62 16.44 -7.32
C THR A 77 5.51 17.27 -6.70
N LEU A 78 4.90 16.80 -5.61
CA LEU A 78 3.76 17.45 -4.97
C LEU A 78 4.13 18.15 -3.65
N ASN A 79 5.39 18.12 -3.21
CA ASN A 79 5.89 18.74 -1.98
C ASN A 79 5.04 18.41 -0.73
N TYR A 80 4.60 17.16 -0.60
CA TYR A 80 3.95 16.65 0.62
C TYR A 80 4.94 16.03 1.59
#